data_AF-A0A958DQS8-F1
#
_entry.id   AF-A0A958DQS8-F1
#
_cell.length_a   1.000
_cell.length_b   1.000
_cell.length_c   1.000
_cell.angle_alpha   90.00
_cell.angle_beta   90.00
_cell.angle_gamma   90.00
#
_symmetry.space_group_name_H-M   'P 1'
#
loop_
_entity.id
_entity.type
_entity.pdbx_description
1 polymer ?
#
loop_
_entity_poly.entity_id
_entity_poly.type
_entity_poly.pdbx_seq_one_letter_code
_entity_poly.pdbx_strand_id
1 'polypeptide(L)'
;MDNDQRLGQNLAKVKANCLSLDLETPTIGKEGDSTIIELVEKWTLLNNTDKALEIITQIPLKSCPVNQPFMTNNIDFFVALLLVNPAEKNCQQLFKHLNDCYHCAKIFANVIRAFYLGTREFKENESGE
;
A
#
# COMPACT_ATOMS: atom_id res chain seq x y z
N MET A 1 4.05 -2.66 -17.83
CA MET A 1 3.50 -1.94 -16.66
C MET A 1 4.64 -1.74 -15.68
N ASP A 2 4.82 -0.53 -15.17
CA ASP A 2 5.86 -0.24 -14.15
C ASP A 2 5.54 -1.01 -12.85
N ASN A 3 6.55 -1.43 -12.10
CA ASN A 3 6.38 -2.17 -10.85
C ASN A 3 5.52 -1.37 -9.84
N ASP A 4 5.72 -0.05 -9.77
CA ASP A 4 4.96 0.84 -8.89
C ASP A 4 3.46 0.88 -9.27
N GLN A 5 3.17 0.90 -10.56
CA GLN A 5 1.81 0.90 -11.08
C GLN A 5 1.10 -0.43 -10.79
N ARG A 6 1.80 -1.55 -11.01
CA ARG A 6 1.27 -2.88 -10.70
C ARG A 6 0.99 -3.03 -9.20
N LEU A 7 1.89 -2.53 -8.35
CA LEU A 7 1.69 -2.54 -6.90
C LEU A 7 0.43 -1.76 -6.51
N GLY A 8 0.27 -0.53 -7.00
CA GLY A 8 -0.91 0.29 -6.70
C GLY A 8 -2.22 -0.36 -7.15
N GLN A 9 -2.25 -0.94 -8.36
CA GLN A 9 -3.41 -1.68 -8.85
C GLN A 9 -3.71 -2.93 -8.01
N ASN A 10 -2.69 -3.67 -7.59
CA ASN A 10 -2.88 -4.85 -6.74
C ASN A 10 -3.38 -4.47 -5.35
N LEU A 11 -2.88 -3.39 -4.74
CA LEU A 11 -3.43 -2.84 -3.50
C LEU A 11 -4.90 -2.42 -3.66
N ALA A 12 -5.27 -1.82 -4.80
CA ALA A 12 -6.66 -1.47 -5.09
C ALA A 12 -7.56 -2.70 -5.19
N LYS A 13 -7.08 -3.77 -5.84
CA LYS A 13 -7.78 -5.06 -5.90
C LYS A 13 -7.99 -5.65 -4.51
N VAL A 14 -6.96 -5.64 -3.66
CA VAL A 14 -7.09 -6.10 -2.26
C VAL A 14 -8.13 -5.26 -1.53
N LYS A 15 -8.09 -3.93 -1.66
CA LYS A 15 -9.06 -3.05 -1.01
C LYS A 15 -10.50 -3.32 -1.45
N ALA A 16 -10.73 -3.56 -2.74
CA ALA A 16 -12.06 -3.85 -3.28
C ALA A 16 -12.57 -5.24 -2.84
N ASN A 17 -11.77 -6.29 -3.04
CA ASN A 17 -12.21 -7.67 -2.82
C ASN A 17 -12.26 -8.08 -1.34
N CYS A 18 -11.48 -7.44 -0.48
CA CYS A 18 -11.44 -7.80 0.94
C CYS A 18 -12.30 -6.90 1.84
N LEU A 19 -13.04 -5.94 1.27
CA LEU A 19 -14.17 -5.29 1.94
C LEU A 19 -15.46 -6.13 1.83
N SER A 20 -15.53 -7.09 0.90
CA SER A 20 -16.72 -7.89 0.58
C SER A 20 -16.67 -9.36 1.00
N LEU A 21 -15.54 -9.82 1.57
CA LEU A 21 -15.40 -11.18 2.11
C LEU A 21 -15.45 -11.11 3.63
N ASP A 22 -16.36 -11.87 4.23
CA ASP A 22 -16.51 -12.03 5.68
C ASP A 22 -15.14 -12.14 6.39
N LEU A 23 -14.98 -11.31 7.41
CA LEU A 23 -13.75 -10.86 8.07
C LEU A 23 -12.90 -11.92 8.79
N GLU A 24 -13.03 -13.21 8.47
CA GLU A 24 -12.26 -14.27 9.15
C GLU A 24 -11.15 -14.88 8.29
N THR A 25 -11.23 -14.82 6.95
CA THR A 25 -10.12 -15.22 6.08
C THR A 25 -10.29 -14.60 4.68
N PRO A 26 -9.42 -13.67 4.25
CA PRO A 26 -9.41 -13.19 2.88
C PRO A 26 -8.99 -14.31 1.92
N THR A 27 -9.97 -15.06 1.39
CA THR A 27 -9.73 -16.13 0.43
C THR A 27 -9.61 -15.54 -0.97
N ILE A 28 -8.39 -15.21 -1.36
CA ILE A 28 -8.06 -15.20 -2.79
C ILE A 28 -8.07 -16.67 -3.21
N GLY A 29 -8.86 -17.03 -4.24
CA GLY A 29 -8.81 -18.38 -4.81
C GLY A 29 -7.36 -18.77 -5.08
N LYS A 30 -6.97 -20.03 -4.82
CA LYS A 30 -5.58 -20.53 -4.87
C LYS A 30 -4.86 -20.32 -6.24
N GLU A 31 -5.54 -19.77 -7.24
CA GLU A 31 -5.05 -19.34 -8.55
C GLU A 31 -4.83 -17.80 -8.66
N GLY A 32 -4.59 -17.12 -7.54
CA GLY A 32 -4.30 -15.68 -7.51
C GLY A 32 -2.88 -15.31 -7.92
N ASP A 33 -2.68 -14.08 -8.42
CA ASP A 33 -1.37 -13.46 -8.59
C ASP A 33 -0.60 -13.50 -7.26
N SER A 34 0.61 -14.08 -7.26
CA SER A 34 1.43 -14.27 -6.06
C SER A 34 1.68 -12.96 -5.30
N THR A 35 1.71 -11.83 -6.00
CA THR A 35 1.82 -10.50 -5.41
C THR A 35 0.60 -10.14 -4.57
N ILE A 36 -0.61 -10.51 -5.02
CA ILE A 36 -1.85 -10.21 -4.30
C ILE A 36 -1.95 -11.09 -3.04
N ILE A 37 -1.53 -12.34 -3.12
CA ILE A 37 -1.44 -13.24 -1.96
C ILE A 37 -0.50 -12.64 -0.90
N GLU A 38 0.70 -12.23 -1.29
CA GLU A 38 1.66 -11.58 -0.39
C GLU A 38 1.08 -10.32 0.27
N LEU A 39 0.36 -9.49 -0.50
CA LEU A 39 -0.27 -8.28 0.01
C LEU A 39 -1.37 -8.57 1.03
N VAL A 40 -2.16 -9.62 0.82
CA VAL A 40 -3.19 -10.05 1.77
C VAL A 40 -2.58 -10.58 3.07
N GLU A 41 -1.51 -11.37 2.97
CA GLU A 41 -0.78 -11.86 4.14
C GLU A 41 -0.20 -10.70 4.96
N LYS A 42 0.45 -9.74 4.29
CA LYS A 42 0.98 -8.53 4.92
C LYS A 42 -0.12 -7.69 5.54
N TRP A 43 -1.23 -7.48 4.84
CA TRP A 43 -2.36 -6.73 5.39
C TRP A 43 -2.93 -7.41 6.63
N THR A 44 -3.17 -8.73 6.58
CA THR A 44 -3.64 -9.50 7.75
C THR A 44 -2.69 -9.37 8.93
N LEU A 45 -1.37 -9.45 8.69
CA LEU A 45 -0.34 -9.27 9.72
C LEU A 45 -0.33 -7.86 10.32
N LEU A 46 -0.55 -6.84 9.49
CA LEU A 46 -0.42 -5.42 9.82
C LEU A 46 -1.73 -4.75 10.25
N ASN A 47 -2.88 -5.42 10.12
CA ASN A 47 -4.17 -4.92 10.56
C ASN A 47 -4.25 -4.71 12.09
N ASN A 48 -3.21 -5.15 12.83
CA ASN A 48 -2.94 -4.69 14.18
C ASN A 48 -2.19 -3.35 14.14
N THR A 49 -2.87 -2.27 14.55
CA THR A 49 -2.41 -0.88 14.50
C THR A 49 -0.97 -0.69 15.02
N ASP A 50 -0.56 -1.39 16.08
CA ASP A 50 0.76 -1.17 16.69
C ASP A 50 1.92 -1.52 15.75
N LYS A 51 1.78 -2.56 14.92
CA LYS A 51 2.80 -2.96 13.95
C LYS A 51 2.88 -2.02 12.74
N ALA A 52 1.72 -1.54 12.27
CA ALA A 52 1.68 -0.57 11.18
C ALA A 52 2.38 0.74 11.57
N LEU A 53 2.25 1.15 12.84
CA LEU A 53 2.93 2.32 13.38
C LEU A 53 4.45 2.13 13.45
N GLU A 54 4.91 0.96 13.88
CA GLU A 54 6.34 0.64 13.93
C GLU A 54 7.02 0.85 12.57
N ILE A 55 6.42 0.36 11.49
CA ILE A 55 6.94 0.52 10.12
C ILE A 55 7.05 1.99 9.72
N ILE A 56 6.06 2.81 10.07
CA ILE A 56 6.08 4.25 9.73
C ILE A 56 7.21 4.97 10.47
N THR A 57 7.51 4.59 11.72
CA THR A 57 8.61 5.21 12.46
C THR A 57 9.99 4.88 11.89
N GLN A 58 10.11 3.81 11.10
CA GLN A 58 11.37 3.42 10.45
C GLN A 58 11.70 4.27 9.22
N ILE A 59 10.80 5.16 8.77
CA ILE A 59 11.06 6.05 7.63
C ILE A 59 12.29 6.92 7.93
N PRO A 60 13.33 6.89 7.08
CA PRO A 60 14.57 7.59 7.39
C PRO A 60 14.39 9.11 7.30
N LEU A 61 14.84 9.82 8.34
CA LEU A 61 14.67 11.27 8.46
C LEU A 61 15.80 12.10 7.85
N LYS A 62 16.96 11.50 7.56
CA LYS A 62 18.19 12.25 7.22
C LYS A 62 18.93 11.72 5.99
N SER A 63 18.74 10.46 5.62
CA SER A 63 19.46 9.84 4.51
C SER A 63 18.58 8.83 3.79
N CYS A 64 18.51 8.94 2.46
CA CYS A 64 17.85 7.97 1.60
C CYS A 64 18.83 7.59 0.49
N PRO A 65 19.26 6.32 0.37
CA PRO A 65 20.18 5.91 -0.68
C PRO A 65 19.55 6.11 -2.06
N VAL A 66 20.23 6.80 -2.97
CA VAL A 66 19.73 7.04 -4.33
C VAL A 66 19.55 5.73 -5.11
N ASN A 67 20.45 4.76 -4.91
CA ASN A 67 20.43 3.46 -5.60
C ASN A 67 19.40 2.49 -5.02
N GLN A 68 18.92 2.75 -3.81
CA GLN A 68 17.91 1.93 -3.15
C GLN A 68 17.05 2.82 -2.24
N PRO A 69 16.16 3.64 -2.84
CA PRO A 69 15.26 4.49 -2.08
C PRO A 69 14.41 3.66 -1.12
N PHE A 70 14.11 4.20 0.06
CA PHE A 70 13.29 3.52 1.07
C PHE A 70 12.00 2.96 0.46
N MET A 71 11.27 3.76 -0.33
CA MET A 71 9.99 3.32 -0.91
C MET A 71 10.10 2.16 -1.90
N THR A 72 11.28 1.83 -2.45
CA THR A 72 11.41 0.79 -3.48
C THR A 72 11.09 -0.62 -2.97
N ASN A 73 11.43 -0.93 -1.72
CA ASN A 73 11.28 -2.29 -1.17
C ASN A 73 10.34 -2.36 0.04
N ASN A 74 9.73 -1.25 0.44
CA ASN A 74 8.89 -1.18 1.63
C ASN A 74 7.41 -1.37 1.24
N ILE A 75 7.08 -2.54 0.71
CA ILE A 75 5.69 -2.91 0.40
C ILE A 75 4.79 -2.85 1.65
N ASP A 76 5.33 -3.19 2.82
CA ASP A 76 4.64 -3.13 4.11
C ASP A 76 4.19 -1.71 4.46
N PHE A 77 4.98 -0.71 4.08
CA PHE A 77 4.62 0.69 4.26
C PHE A 77 3.37 1.05 3.44
N PHE A 78 3.29 0.62 2.18
CA PHE A 78 2.14 0.91 1.33
C PHE A 78 0.88 0.18 1.81
N VAL A 79 1.03 -1.06 2.28
CA VAL A 79 -0.06 -1.81 2.92
C VAL A 79 -0.56 -1.09 4.16
N ALA A 80 0.34 -0.67 5.06
CA ALA A 80 -0.01 0.09 6.25
C ALA A 80 -0.78 1.36 5.86
N LEU A 81 -0.22 2.19 4.99
CA LEU A 81 -0.81 3.48 4.65
C LEU A 81 -2.16 3.38 3.93
N LEU A 82 -2.29 2.49 2.95
CA LEU A 82 -3.45 2.48 2.04
C LEU A 82 -4.56 1.51 2.46
N LEU A 83 -4.22 0.42 3.15
CA LEU A 83 -5.18 -0.62 3.51
C LEU A 83 -5.56 -0.60 4.99
N VAL A 84 -4.58 -0.41 5.88
CA VAL A 84 -4.80 -0.39 7.35
C VAL A 84 -5.19 1.00 7.87
N ASN A 85 -4.77 2.07 7.18
CA ASN A 85 -5.06 3.47 7.53
C ASN A 85 -4.67 3.85 8.98
N PRO A 86 -3.36 3.90 9.30
CA PRO A 86 -2.84 4.25 10.61
C PRO A 86 -3.15 5.71 10.98
N ALA A 87 -3.11 6.02 12.28
CA ALA A 87 -3.45 7.34 12.80
C ALA A 87 -2.65 8.47 12.12
N GLU A 88 -3.36 9.54 11.74
CA GLU A 88 -2.91 10.69 10.94
C GLU A 88 -1.63 11.37 11.45
N LYS A 89 -1.44 11.42 12.78
CA LYS A 89 -0.26 12.03 13.41
C LYS A 89 1.08 11.43 12.95
N ASN A 90 1.08 10.18 12.50
CA ASN A 90 2.30 9.48 12.09
C ASN A 90 2.65 9.73 10.61
N CYS A 91 1.73 10.30 9.83
CA CYS A 91 1.99 10.68 8.44
C CYS A 91 2.90 11.92 8.32
N GLN A 92 3.15 12.67 9.40
CA GLN A 92 4.03 13.84 9.37
C GLN A 92 5.47 13.48 8.98
N GLN A 93 6.01 12.38 9.54
CA GLN A 93 7.35 11.89 9.23
C GLN A 93 7.47 11.46 7.77
N LEU A 94 6.41 10.82 7.24
CA LEU A 94 6.30 10.48 5.85
C LEU A 94 6.37 11.73 4.96
N PHE A 95 5.51 12.72 5.19
CA PHE A 95 5.49 13.92 4.35
C PHE A 95 6.83 14.65 4.38
N LYS A 96 7.49 14.70 5.53
CA LYS A 96 8.85 15.24 5.63
C LYS A 96 9.82 14.47 4.73
N HIS A 97 9.84 13.14 4.82
CA HIS A 97 10.72 12.32 3.99
C HIS A 97 10.43 12.47 2.48
N LEU A 98 9.16 12.53 2.08
CA LEU A 98 8.79 12.71 0.67
C LEU A 98 9.21 14.09 0.14
N ASN A 99 9.16 15.13 0.97
CA ASN A 99 9.68 16.46 0.61
C ASN A 99 11.21 16.44 0.45
N ASP A 100 11.91 15.68 1.30
CA ASP A 100 13.37 15.63 1.32
C ASP A 100 13.95 14.63 0.29
N CYS A 101 13.16 13.67 -0.21
CA CYS A 101 13.61 12.62 -1.13
C CYS A 101 12.74 12.50 -2.38
N TYR A 102 13.20 13.11 -3.47
CA TYR A 102 12.54 13.06 -4.79
C TYR A 102 12.27 11.62 -5.29
N HIS A 103 13.22 10.70 -5.11
CA HIS A 103 13.05 9.32 -5.59
C HIS A 103 11.92 8.60 -4.86
N CYS A 104 11.84 8.72 -3.53
CA CYS A 104 10.73 8.19 -2.74
C CYS A 104 9.41 8.89 -3.07
N ALA A 105 9.42 10.21 -3.28
CA ALA A 105 8.24 10.96 -3.71
C ALA A 105 7.68 10.46 -5.05
N LYS A 106 8.55 10.17 -6.02
CA LYS A 106 8.15 9.65 -7.32
C LYS A 106 7.50 8.26 -7.21
N ILE A 107 8.13 7.33 -6.50
CA ILE A 107 7.59 5.98 -6.27
C ILE A 107 6.23 6.07 -5.56
N PHE A 108 6.18 6.88 -4.49
CA PHE A 108 4.96 7.10 -3.73
C PHE A 108 3.83 7.61 -4.62
N ALA A 109 4.06 8.67 -5.41
CA ALA A 109 3.07 9.24 -6.29
C ALA A 109 2.57 8.23 -7.34
N ASN A 110 3.46 7.39 -7.88
CA ASN A 110 3.09 6.35 -8.84
C ASN A 110 2.15 5.30 -8.22
N VAL A 111 2.50 4.76 -7.05
CA VAL A 111 1.70 3.75 -6.34
C VAL A 111 0.35 4.33 -5.93
N ILE A 112 0.33 5.52 -5.32
CA ILE A 112 -0.89 6.20 -4.88
C ILE A 112 -1.83 6.48 -6.06
N ARG A 113 -1.29 6.99 -7.17
CA ARG A 113 -2.08 7.24 -8.38
C ARG A 113 -2.72 5.97 -8.90
N ALA A 114 -1.94 4.89 -9.03
CA ALA A 114 -2.45 3.60 -9.52
C ALA A 114 -3.49 2.99 -8.56
N PHE A 115 -3.31 3.14 -7.26
CA PHE A 115 -4.27 2.71 -6.25
C PHE A 115 -5.63 3.44 -6.39
N TYR A 116 -5.61 4.77 -6.47
CA TYR A 116 -6.85 5.54 -6.59
C TYR A 116 -7.55 5.35 -7.94
N LEU A 117 -6.80 5.19 -9.02
CA LEU A 117 -7.40 4.86 -10.32
C LEU A 117 -8.05 3.47 -10.30
N GLY A 118 -7.33 2.45 -9.82
CA GLY A 118 -7.88 1.09 -9.73
C GLY A 118 -9.11 1.02 -8.81
N THR A 119 -9.08 1.68 -7.64
CA THR A 119 -10.24 1.68 -6.73
C THR A 119 -11.47 2.36 -7.33
N ARG A 120 -11.31 3.38 -8.19
CA ARG A 120 -12.42 3.99 -8.91
C ARG A 120 -13.01 3.04 -9.95
N GLU A 121 -12.16 2.40 -10.75
CA GLU A 121 -12.57 1.40 -11.75
C GLU A 121 -13.38 0.26 -11.11
N PHE A 122 -12.96 -0.23 -9.94
CA PHE A 122 -13.71 -1.29 -9.24
C PHE A 122 -15.07 -0.82 -8.73
N LYS A 123 -15.18 0.40 -8.18
CA LYS A 123 -16.46 0.95 -7.72
C LYS A 123 -17.45 1.20 -8.85
N GLU A 124 -16.96 1.68 -10.00
CA GLU A 124 -17.79 1.94 -11.18
C GLU A 124 -18.37 0.63 -11.76
N ASN A 125 -17.61 -0.47 -11.69
CA ASN A 125 -18.08 -1.79 -12.11
C ASN A 125 -19.08 -2.43 -11.13
N GLU A 126 -18.98 -2.16 -9.82
CA GLU A 126 -19.95 -2.63 -8.81
C GLU A 126 -21.28 -1.85 -8.84
N SER A 127 -21.28 -0.62 -9.38
CA SER A 127 -22.46 0.26 -9.44
C SER A 127 -23.23 0.17 -10.77
N GLY A 128 -22.79 -0.69 -11.68
CA GLY A 128 -23.29 -0.82 -13.05
C GLY A 128 -24.35 -1.90 -13.27
N GLU A 129 -24.97 -2.42 -12.20
CA GLU A 129 -26.14 -3.31 -12.26
C GLU A 129 -27.45 -2.56 -11.95
#